data_AF-A0AAW7F9F1-F1
#
_entry.id   AF-A0AAW7F9F1-F1
#
_cell.length_a   1.000
_cell.length_b   1.000
_cell.length_c   1.000
_cell.angle_alpha   90.00
_cell.angle_beta   90.00
_cell.angle_gamma   90.00
#
_symmetry.space_group_name_H-M   'P 1'
#
loop_
_entity.id
_entity.type
_entity.pdbx_description
1 polymer ?
#
loop_
_entity_poly.entity_id
_entity_poly.type
_entity_poly.pdbx_seq_one_letter_code
_entity_poly.pdbx_strand_id
1 'polypeptide(L)'
;METLLNSDPEKYGYMMYLNRIQRYLAKRRYAWEDRHPVGRTIYSGGYIKIQPDVYSPLFLERLLHICCSVDFAEQLRADEVLLGIIDGSVEDNAHNRRMAEPQFRLVSEAALIHIDFMWSFHHFNARPYRALEIYHKVWSYGVLDLLEDEPEMNPVERTPIPEPYWLKVGRWGDDSVTTGLVDPMAEMVYFDGGDDPRAARSISTPDGMKKIVTFCQDDEMLIDADSASFIIHEEYPRLRTMIDGYTPGSAALYYLRFGVIQIAKGKAAMYDRMMQRGQTYYQLGLSGQQTMESIIKRKDLCVTEKDPNVGVVPAMCA
;
A
#
# COMPACT_ATOMS: atom_id res chain seq x y z
N MET A 1 1.03 -6.67 27.66
CA MET A 1 0.03 -5.59 27.53
C MET A 1 -1.26 -5.96 28.26
N GLU A 2 -1.77 -7.20 28.13
CA GLU A 2 -2.93 -7.69 28.90
C GLU A 2 -2.81 -7.55 30.43
N THR A 3 -1.64 -7.87 31.01
CA THR A 3 -1.42 -7.74 32.46
C THR A 3 -1.58 -6.28 32.94
N LEU A 4 -1.23 -5.30 32.10
CA LEU A 4 -1.38 -3.88 32.42
C LEU A 4 -2.85 -3.44 32.34
N LEU A 5 -3.55 -3.85 31.28
CA LEU A 5 -4.98 -3.61 31.09
C LEU A 5 -5.83 -4.17 32.24
N ASN A 6 -5.47 -5.36 32.73
CA ASN A 6 -6.16 -5.99 33.86
C ASN A 6 -5.83 -5.35 35.21
N SER A 7 -4.68 -4.68 35.32
CA SER A 7 -4.23 -4.08 36.59
C SER A 7 -4.83 -2.71 36.87
N ASP A 8 -5.02 -1.89 35.82
CA ASP A 8 -5.54 -0.52 35.97
C ASP A 8 -6.27 -0.12 34.67
N PRO A 9 -7.57 -0.48 34.55
CA PRO A 9 -8.36 -0.20 33.36
C PRO A 9 -8.58 1.29 33.11
N GLU A 10 -8.69 2.10 34.17
CA GLU A 10 -8.88 3.55 34.05
C GLU A 10 -7.65 4.21 33.40
N LYS A 11 -6.45 3.78 33.80
CA LYS A 11 -5.21 4.36 33.28
C LYS A 11 -4.78 3.81 31.93
N TYR A 12 -5.01 2.53 31.64
CA TYR A 12 -4.49 1.87 30.44
C TYR A 12 -5.55 1.47 29.42
N GLY A 13 -6.84 1.76 29.67
CA GLY A 13 -7.96 1.34 28.83
C GLY A 13 -7.81 1.72 27.36
N TYR A 14 -7.20 2.87 27.06
CA TYR A 14 -6.91 3.31 25.68
C TYR A 14 -6.02 2.32 24.89
N MET A 15 -5.20 1.50 25.57
CA MET A 15 -4.33 0.52 24.92
C MET A 15 -5.05 -0.76 24.47
N MET A 16 -6.35 -0.91 24.77
CA MET A 16 -7.10 -2.13 24.46
C MET A 16 -6.99 -2.52 22.98
N TYR A 17 -7.21 -1.56 22.08
CA TYR A 17 -7.18 -1.83 20.64
C TYR A 17 -5.76 -2.10 20.11
N LEU A 18 -4.75 -1.45 20.68
CA LEU A 18 -3.35 -1.73 20.35
C LEU A 18 -2.97 -3.19 20.70
N ASN A 19 -3.44 -3.67 21.85
CA ASN A 19 -3.26 -5.06 22.24
C ASN A 19 -3.98 -6.03 21.29
N ARG A 20 -5.20 -5.70 20.84
CA ARG A 20 -5.94 -6.52 19.85
C ARG A 20 -5.20 -6.63 18.53
N ILE A 21 -4.68 -5.52 17.98
CA ILE A 21 -3.88 -5.53 16.75
C ILE A 21 -2.64 -6.42 16.93
N GLN A 22 -1.94 -6.29 18.06
CA GLN A 22 -0.76 -7.10 18.36
C GLN A 22 -1.09 -8.61 18.39
N ARG A 23 -2.20 -8.99 19.04
CA ARG A 23 -2.66 -10.39 19.10
C ARG A 23 -3.09 -10.91 17.73
N TYR A 24 -3.81 -10.12 16.96
CA TYR A 24 -4.22 -10.46 15.60
C TYR A 24 -3.00 -10.81 14.72
N LEU A 25 -1.99 -9.94 14.70
CA LEU A 25 -0.74 -10.18 13.96
C LEU A 25 0.02 -11.41 14.50
N ALA A 26 0.01 -11.63 15.82
CA ALA A 26 0.63 -12.79 16.44
C ALA A 26 -0.06 -14.11 16.04
N LYS A 27 -1.39 -14.13 16.00
CA LYS A 27 -2.19 -15.31 15.61
C LYS A 27 -2.04 -15.65 14.13
N ARG A 28 -1.87 -14.65 13.25
CA ARG A 28 -1.82 -14.82 11.79
C ARG A 28 -0.42 -14.87 11.18
N ARG A 29 0.65 -14.74 11.98
CA ARG A 29 2.04 -14.67 11.43
C ARG A 29 2.44 -15.85 10.53
N TYR A 30 1.93 -17.04 10.80
CA TYR A 30 2.22 -18.28 10.08
C TYR A 30 1.13 -18.66 9.06
N ALA A 31 0.14 -17.81 8.84
CA ALA A 31 -0.89 -17.99 7.82
C ALA A 31 -0.28 -17.72 6.43
N TRP A 32 -0.07 -18.77 5.64
CA TRP A 32 0.45 -18.64 4.27
C TRP A 32 -0.61 -18.08 3.31
N GLU A 33 -1.89 -18.26 3.63
CA GLU A 33 -3.03 -17.73 2.87
C GLU A 33 -3.12 -16.19 2.93
N ASP A 34 -2.55 -15.58 3.97
CA ASP A 34 -2.46 -14.12 4.12
C ASP A 34 -1.27 -13.52 3.36
N ARG A 35 -0.54 -14.33 2.58
CA ARG A 35 0.64 -13.90 1.85
C ARG A 35 0.38 -13.82 0.35
N HIS A 36 0.97 -12.82 -0.29
CA HIS A 36 1.00 -12.71 -1.73
C HIS A 36 2.09 -13.66 -2.28
N PRO A 37 1.77 -14.53 -3.25
CA PRO A 37 2.70 -15.54 -3.73
C PRO A 37 3.65 -15.06 -4.83
N VAL A 38 3.51 -13.83 -5.36
CA VAL A 38 4.27 -13.38 -6.53
C VAL A 38 5.60 -12.74 -6.11
N GLY A 39 6.72 -13.37 -6.53
CA GLY A 39 8.06 -12.89 -6.27
C GLY A 39 8.49 -11.75 -7.19
N ARG A 40 9.43 -10.93 -6.71
CA ARG A 40 9.88 -9.67 -7.35
C ARG A 40 11.20 -9.76 -8.12
N THR A 41 11.88 -10.89 -8.04
CA THR A 41 13.21 -11.11 -8.63
C THR A 41 13.08 -11.91 -9.92
N ILE A 42 13.67 -11.41 -11.00
CA ILE A 42 13.85 -12.18 -12.23
C ILE A 42 15.11 -13.03 -12.10
N TYR A 43 14.95 -14.32 -12.27
CA TYR A 43 16.00 -15.33 -12.34
C TYR A 43 16.37 -15.63 -13.80
N SER A 44 17.33 -16.53 -14.02
CA SER A 44 17.76 -16.91 -15.37
C SER A 44 16.58 -17.34 -16.25
N GLY A 45 16.64 -17.02 -17.55
CA GLY A 45 15.56 -17.32 -18.48
C GLY A 45 14.30 -16.46 -18.35
N GLY A 46 14.31 -15.43 -17.50
CA GLY A 46 13.17 -14.53 -17.33
C GLY A 46 12.09 -15.08 -16.41
N TYR A 47 12.45 -15.98 -15.49
CA TYR A 47 11.50 -16.59 -14.56
C TYR A 47 11.42 -15.84 -13.24
N ILE A 48 10.26 -15.84 -12.62
CA ILE A 48 10.04 -15.37 -11.24
C ILE A 48 9.60 -16.52 -10.36
N LYS A 49 9.90 -16.42 -9.07
CA LYS A 49 9.49 -17.39 -8.06
C LYS A 49 8.07 -17.10 -7.60
N ILE A 50 7.23 -18.14 -7.57
CA ILE A 50 5.88 -18.11 -7.00
C ILE A 50 5.90 -18.90 -5.69
N GLN A 51 5.92 -18.17 -4.58
CA GLN A 51 5.96 -18.70 -3.22
C GLN A 51 5.43 -17.62 -2.25
N PRO A 52 4.73 -17.99 -1.16
CA PRO A 52 4.28 -17.03 -0.14
C PRO A 52 5.45 -16.22 0.42
N ASP A 53 5.39 -14.89 0.32
CA ASP A 53 6.47 -13.99 0.75
C ASP A 53 5.91 -12.83 1.60
N VAL A 54 5.41 -11.78 0.95
CA VAL A 54 4.86 -10.58 1.60
C VAL A 54 3.39 -10.75 1.97
N TYR A 55 2.82 -9.91 2.84
CA TYR A 55 1.37 -9.92 3.10
C TYR A 55 0.55 -9.62 1.84
N SER A 56 -0.62 -10.24 1.74
CA SER A 56 -1.53 -10.09 0.61
C SER A 56 -2.22 -8.73 0.60
N PRO A 57 -2.68 -8.25 -0.57
CA PRO A 57 -3.45 -7.01 -0.64
C PRO A 57 -4.66 -6.99 0.26
N LEU A 58 -5.42 -8.09 0.31
CA LEU A 58 -6.60 -8.18 1.17
C LEU A 58 -6.23 -8.05 2.66
N PHE A 59 -5.13 -8.68 3.09
CA PHE A 59 -4.67 -8.60 4.46
C PHE A 59 -4.22 -7.18 4.82
N LEU A 60 -3.48 -6.51 3.94
CA LEU A 60 -3.02 -5.14 4.17
C LEU A 60 -4.16 -4.11 4.09
N GLU A 61 -5.15 -4.31 3.22
CA GLU A 61 -6.38 -3.50 3.19
C GLU A 61 -7.14 -3.58 4.51
N ARG A 62 -7.36 -4.81 5.02
CA ARG A 62 -8.01 -5.01 6.31
C ARG A 62 -7.17 -4.41 7.44
N LEU A 63 -5.85 -4.61 7.44
CA LEU A 63 -4.97 -4.04 8.45
C LEU A 63 -5.03 -2.50 8.47
N LEU A 64 -5.02 -1.86 7.31
CA LEU A 64 -5.20 -0.41 7.20
C LEU A 64 -6.57 0.01 7.75
N HIS A 65 -7.64 -0.71 7.39
CA HIS A 65 -9.00 -0.44 7.86
C HIS A 65 -9.09 -0.52 9.39
N ILE A 66 -8.47 -1.54 9.99
CA ILE A 66 -8.39 -1.70 11.45
C ILE A 66 -7.62 -0.52 12.06
N CYS A 67 -6.44 -0.18 11.55
CA CYS A 67 -5.65 0.93 12.09
C CYS A 67 -6.43 2.26 12.04
N CYS A 68 -7.10 2.56 10.92
CA CYS A 68 -7.94 3.75 10.82
C CYS A 68 -9.13 3.72 11.78
N SER A 69 -9.77 2.55 11.95
CA SER A 69 -10.91 2.38 12.85
C SER A 69 -10.52 2.59 14.31
N VAL A 70 -9.32 2.11 14.68
CA VAL A 70 -8.77 2.26 16.03
C VAL A 70 -8.36 3.72 16.30
N ASP A 71 -7.78 4.41 15.32
CA ASP A 71 -7.52 5.86 15.43
C ASP A 71 -8.82 6.67 15.58
N PHE A 72 -9.87 6.30 14.84
CA PHE A 72 -11.18 6.94 14.96
C PHE A 72 -11.82 6.70 16.34
N ALA A 73 -11.76 5.47 16.85
CA ALA A 73 -12.27 5.14 18.18
C ALA A 73 -11.51 5.88 19.29
N GLU A 74 -10.19 6.04 19.14
CA GLU A 74 -9.38 6.83 20.08
C GLU A 74 -9.72 8.32 20.03
N GLN A 75 -10.00 8.87 18.85
CA GLN A 75 -10.49 10.25 18.70
C GLN A 75 -11.83 10.44 19.42
N LEU A 76 -12.79 9.54 19.20
CA LEU A 76 -14.10 9.61 19.88
C LEU A 76 -13.96 9.55 21.41
N ARG A 77 -13.10 8.66 21.92
CA ARG A 77 -12.79 8.57 23.36
C ARG A 77 -12.22 9.87 23.90
N ALA A 78 -11.32 10.52 23.16
CA ALA A 78 -10.74 11.80 23.54
C ALA A 78 -11.80 12.91 23.55
N ASP A 79 -12.64 12.97 22.51
CA ASP A 79 -13.72 13.95 22.39
C ASP A 79 -14.77 13.80 23.52
N GLU A 80 -15.12 12.57 23.90
CA GLU A 80 -16.01 12.29 25.03
C GLU A 80 -15.47 12.84 26.35
N VAL A 81 -14.16 12.65 26.62
CA VAL A 81 -13.52 13.20 27.82
C VAL A 81 -13.49 14.73 27.77
N LEU A 82 -13.20 15.33 26.61
CA LEU A 82 -13.19 16.77 26.45
C LEU A 82 -14.58 17.38 26.71
N LEU A 83 -15.63 16.78 26.12
CA LEU A 83 -17.01 17.20 26.34
C LEU A 83 -17.41 17.03 27.81
N GLY A 84 -16.99 15.94 28.45
CA GLY A 84 -17.23 15.71 29.87
C GLY A 84 -16.56 16.74 30.79
N ILE A 85 -15.40 17.26 30.40
CA ILE A 85 -14.74 18.36 31.13
C ILE A 85 -15.52 19.66 30.94
N ILE A 86 -16.01 19.92 29.71
CA ILE A 86 -16.76 21.14 29.37
C ILE A 86 -18.13 21.17 30.07
N ASP A 87 -18.83 20.05 30.12
CA ASP A 87 -20.16 19.94 30.74
C ASP A 87 -20.11 19.75 32.27
N GLY A 88 -18.93 19.46 32.82
CA GLY A 88 -18.67 19.29 34.25
C GLY A 88 -18.99 17.89 34.79
N SER A 89 -19.27 16.91 33.93
CA SER A 89 -19.45 15.50 34.30
C SER A 89 -18.12 14.80 34.64
N VAL A 90 -17.01 15.30 34.11
CA VAL A 90 -15.65 14.83 34.37
C VAL A 90 -14.88 15.95 35.08
N GLU A 91 -14.15 15.61 36.14
CA GLU A 91 -13.33 16.58 36.87
C GLU A 91 -12.23 17.16 35.96
N ASP A 92 -12.10 18.49 35.96
CA ASP A 92 -11.02 19.17 35.26
C ASP A 92 -9.70 19.04 36.02
N ASN A 93 -9.00 17.94 35.81
CA ASN A 93 -7.68 17.66 36.36
C ASN A 93 -6.65 17.39 35.25
N ALA A 94 -5.36 17.41 35.60
CA ALA A 94 -4.28 17.24 34.62
C ALA A 94 -4.33 15.89 33.87
N HIS A 95 -4.86 14.84 34.50
CA HIS A 95 -5.02 13.54 33.87
C HIS A 95 -6.12 13.58 32.80
N ASN A 96 -7.30 14.11 33.15
CA ASN A 96 -8.43 14.20 32.24
C ASN A 96 -8.16 15.16 31.08
N ARG A 97 -7.46 16.28 31.32
CA ARG A 97 -6.99 17.16 30.23
C ARG A 97 -6.06 16.44 29.26
N ARG A 98 -5.17 15.58 29.75
CA ARG A 98 -4.34 14.74 28.87
C ARG A 98 -5.20 13.73 28.11
N MET A 99 -6.17 13.10 28.77
CA MET A 99 -7.05 12.10 28.17
C MET A 99 -8.09 12.70 27.20
N ALA A 100 -8.29 14.02 27.23
CA ALA A 100 -9.08 14.78 26.27
C ALA A 100 -8.40 14.94 24.90
N GLU A 101 -7.16 14.49 24.76
CA GLU A 101 -6.45 14.38 23.48
C GLU A 101 -6.24 12.88 23.12
N PRO A 102 -6.21 12.54 21.82
CA PRO A 102 -5.85 11.19 21.38
C PRO A 102 -4.45 10.80 21.89
N GLN A 103 -4.34 9.67 22.59
CA GLN A 103 -3.06 9.19 23.13
C GLN A 103 -2.15 8.60 22.07
N PHE A 104 -2.71 8.20 20.93
CA PHE A 104 -1.97 7.68 19.80
C PHE A 104 -2.70 7.97 18.49
N ARG A 105 -1.95 7.93 17.39
CA ARG A 105 -2.46 7.91 16.02
C ARG A 105 -1.56 7.00 15.19
N LEU A 106 -2.08 5.85 14.78
CA LEU A 106 -1.37 4.81 14.03
C LEU A 106 -1.11 5.23 12.59
N VAL A 107 -2.09 5.90 11.96
CA VAL A 107 -2.03 6.33 10.56
C VAL A 107 -2.24 7.84 10.49
N SER A 108 -1.14 8.57 10.29
CA SER A 108 -1.19 9.98 9.93
C SER A 108 -1.64 10.14 8.47
N GLU A 109 -2.10 11.34 8.11
CA GLU A 109 -2.51 11.67 6.75
C GLU A 109 -1.35 11.52 5.74
N ALA A 110 -0.15 11.95 6.13
CA ALA A 110 1.06 11.73 5.34
C ALA A 110 1.37 10.23 5.16
N ALA A 111 1.21 9.42 6.21
CA ALA A 111 1.39 7.97 6.12
C ALA A 111 0.34 7.33 5.20
N LEU A 112 -0.91 7.80 5.23
CA LEU A 112 -1.96 7.31 4.35
C LEU A 112 -1.64 7.54 2.87
N ILE A 113 -1.23 8.77 2.49
CA ILE A 113 -0.83 9.09 1.12
C ILE A 113 0.39 8.26 0.71
N HIS A 114 1.35 8.07 1.62
CA HIS A 114 2.51 7.23 1.35
C HIS A 114 2.09 5.76 1.08
N ILE A 115 1.18 5.20 1.89
CA ILE A 115 0.65 3.86 1.69
C ILE A 115 -0.06 3.76 0.33
N ASP A 116 -0.94 4.72 0.01
CA ASP A 116 -1.69 4.72 -1.24
C ASP A 116 -0.76 4.82 -2.46
N PHE A 117 0.27 5.67 -2.37
CA PHE A 117 1.30 5.79 -3.39
C PHE A 117 2.05 4.48 -3.57
N MET A 118 2.54 3.84 -2.49
CA MET A 118 3.28 2.59 -2.60
C MET A 118 2.42 1.44 -3.16
N TRP A 119 1.13 1.39 -2.80
CA TRP A 119 0.19 0.43 -3.37
C TRP A 119 -0.05 0.68 -4.85
N SER A 120 -0.28 1.93 -5.23
CA SER A 120 -0.48 2.37 -6.62
C SER A 120 0.76 2.10 -7.49
N PHE A 121 1.92 2.46 -6.97
CA PHE A 121 3.22 2.33 -7.62
C PHE A 121 3.59 0.87 -7.90
N HIS A 122 3.32 -0.02 -6.96
CA HIS A 122 3.52 -1.45 -7.16
C HIS A 122 2.38 -2.15 -7.89
N HIS A 123 1.33 -1.43 -8.30
CA HIS A 123 0.09 -2.00 -8.82
C HIS A 123 -0.42 -3.13 -7.91
N PHE A 124 -0.29 -2.90 -6.60
CA PHE A 124 -0.57 -3.89 -5.58
C PHE A 124 -2.06 -4.22 -5.54
N ASN A 125 -2.89 -3.19 -5.70
CA ASN A 125 -4.33 -3.28 -5.90
C ASN A 125 -4.68 -3.10 -7.38
N ALA A 126 -5.77 -3.71 -7.82
CA ALA A 126 -6.26 -3.55 -9.19
C ALA A 126 -6.85 -2.16 -9.47
N ARG A 127 -7.29 -1.45 -8.43
CA ARG A 127 -7.89 -0.11 -8.52
C ARG A 127 -7.02 0.95 -7.83
N PRO A 128 -6.97 2.18 -8.37
CA PRO A 128 -6.28 3.30 -7.72
C PRO A 128 -7.00 3.78 -6.45
N TYR A 129 -6.30 4.59 -5.63
CA TYR A 129 -6.84 5.31 -4.46
C TYR A 129 -7.48 4.43 -3.38
N ARG A 130 -7.04 3.17 -3.29
CA ARG A 130 -7.67 2.18 -2.42
C ARG A 130 -7.50 2.49 -0.93
N ALA A 131 -6.36 3.06 -0.53
CA ALA A 131 -6.15 3.45 0.86
C ALA A 131 -7.01 4.66 1.24
N LEU A 132 -7.17 5.63 0.32
CA LEU A 132 -8.11 6.75 0.50
C LEU A 132 -9.55 6.26 0.66
N GLU A 133 -10.00 5.31 -0.16
CA GLU A 133 -11.32 4.69 0.01
C GLU A 133 -11.51 4.08 1.40
N ILE A 134 -10.51 3.37 1.92
CA ILE A 134 -10.56 2.75 3.25
C ILE A 134 -10.62 3.81 4.34
N TYR A 135 -9.83 4.88 4.21
CA TYR A 135 -9.86 5.99 5.15
C TYR A 135 -11.25 6.64 5.23
N HIS A 136 -11.85 6.99 4.09
CA HIS A 136 -13.18 7.60 4.06
C HIS A 136 -14.30 6.65 4.51
N LYS A 137 -14.16 5.33 4.32
CA LYS A 137 -15.06 4.32 4.91
C LYS A 137 -15.15 4.46 6.43
N VAL A 138 -14.03 4.71 7.09
CA VAL A 138 -13.97 4.92 8.53
C VAL A 138 -14.43 6.34 8.89
N TRP A 139 -13.68 7.35 8.44
CA TRP A 139 -13.81 8.71 8.94
C TRP A 139 -15.05 9.44 8.44
N SER A 140 -15.52 9.13 7.23
CA SER A 140 -16.71 9.78 6.66
C SER A 140 -17.99 8.97 6.82
N TYR A 141 -17.89 7.64 6.84
CA TYR A 141 -19.06 6.75 6.88
C TYR A 141 -19.22 5.94 8.16
N GLY A 142 -18.26 6.00 9.09
CA GLY A 142 -18.34 5.29 10.38
C GLY A 142 -18.31 3.77 10.27
N VAL A 143 -17.80 3.20 9.18
CA VAL A 143 -17.70 1.75 8.99
C VAL A 143 -16.41 1.27 9.66
N LEU A 144 -16.53 0.71 10.86
CA LEU A 144 -15.39 0.32 11.69
C LEU A 144 -15.10 -1.20 11.60
N ASP A 145 -13.82 -1.56 11.69
CA ASP A 145 -13.35 -2.91 12.03
C ASP A 145 -12.42 -2.81 13.25
N LEU A 146 -12.96 -3.16 14.42
CA LEU A 146 -12.24 -3.13 15.71
C LEU A 146 -11.76 -4.51 16.15
N LEU A 147 -11.63 -5.44 15.20
CA LEU A 147 -11.19 -6.82 15.43
C LEU A 147 -12.06 -7.55 16.48
N GLU A 148 -13.38 -7.46 16.32
CA GLU A 148 -14.33 -8.16 17.20
C GLU A 148 -14.26 -9.69 17.04
N ASP A 149 -13.77 -10.17 15.90
CA ASP A 149 -13.53 -11.58 15.60
C ASP A 149 -12.25 -12.14 16.26
N GLU A 150 -11.28 -11.28 16.62
CA GLU A 150 -9.98 -11.71 17.16
C GLU A 150 -10.07 -12.66 18.37
N PRO A 151 -10.95 -12.45 19.38
CA PRO A 151 -11.01 -13.32 20.56
C PRO A 151 -11.28 -14.79 20.20
N GLU A 152 -12.09 -15.03 19.17
CA GLU A 152 -12.49 -16.37 18.71
C GLU A 152 -11.45 -16.99 17.75
N MET A 153 -10.54 -16.18 17.21
CA MET A 153 -9.51 -16.67 16.29
C MET A 153 -8.48 -17.54 17.01
N ASN A 154 -8.23 -18.73 16.45
CA ASN A 154 -7.14 -19.60 16.89
C ASN A 154 -5.80 -19.17 16.27
N PRO A 155 -4.68 -19.25 17.02
CA PRO A 155 -3.35 -19.06 16.45
C PRO A 155 -3.06 -20.10 15.36
N VAL A 156 -2.52 -19.65 14.23
CA VAL A 156 -2.09 -20.56 13.16
C VAL A 156 -0.76 -21.20 13.54
N GLU A 157 -0.70 -22.53 13.47
CA GLU A 157 0.53 -23.28 13.77
C GLU A 157 1.62 -23.06 12.72
N ARG A 158 2.87 -23.18 13.15
CA ARG A 158 4.02 -23.04 12.25
C ARG A 158 4.16 -24.28 11.39
N THR A 159 3.93 -24.12 10.09
CA THR A 159 4.15 -25.15 9.06
C THR A 159 5.33 -24.77 8.17
N PRO A 160 5.95 -25.73 7.44
CA PRO A 160 6.96 -25.40 6.43
C PRO A 160 6.38 -24.53 5.31
N ILE A 161 7.21 -23.69 4.70
CA ILE A 161 6.82 -22.85 3.57
C ILE A 161 6.48 -23.77 2.38
N PRO A 162 5.37 -23.54 1.66
CA PRO A 162 5.03 -24.29 0.46
C PRO A 162 6.15 -24.29 -0.59
N GLU A 163 6.28 -25.39 -1.33
CA GLU A 163 7.27 -25.52 -2.41
C GLU A 163 7.04 -24.47 -3.52
N PRO A 164 8.11 -23.93 -4.12
CA PRO A 164 7.99 -22.85 -5.08
C PRO A 164 7.63 -23.35 -6.48
N TYR A 165 6.88 -22.53 -7.20
CA TYR A 165 6.67 -22.66 -8.63
C TYR A 165 7.42 -21.55 -9.37
N TRP A 166 7.64 -21.71 -10.67
CA TRP A 166 8.39 -20.76 -11.49
C TRP A 166 7.52 -20.26 -12.63
N LEU A 167 7.34 -18.94 -12.73
CA LEU A 167 6.54 -18.30 -13.77
C LEU A 167 7.46 -17.56 -14.75
N LYS A 168 7.33 -17.83 -16.05
CA LYS A 168 8.06 -17.08 -17.09
C LYS A 168 7.41 -15.71 -17.33
N VAL A 169 8.17 -14.64 -17.08
CA VAL A 169 7.75 -13.24 -17.28
C VAL A 169 8.59 -12.55 -18.35
N GLY A 170 9.84 -12.99 -18.56
CA GLY A 170 10.76 -12.38 -19.50
C GLY A 170 11.50 -11.20 -18.88
N ARG A 171 11.07 -9.97 -19.17
CA ARG A 171 11.65 -8.72 -18.67
C ARG A 171 10.58 -7.80 -18.07
N TRP A 172 11.01 -6.81 -17.31
CA TRP A 172 10.13 -5.75 -16.83
C TRP A 172 9.87 -4.72 -17.93
N GLY A 173 8.62 -4.29 -18.06
CA GLY A 173 8.18 -3.35 -19.07
C GLY A 173 7.93 -3.97 -20.45
N ASP A 174 7.21 -3.23 -21.28
CA ASP A 174 6.64 -3.66 -22.56
C ASP A 174 7.09 -2.80 -23.75
N ASP A 175 8.18 -2.04 -23.61
CA ASP A 175 8.68 -1.02 -24.56
C ASP A 175 7.60 0.01 -24.99
N SER A 176 6.49 0.10 -24.24
CA SER A 176 5.41 1.02 -24.56
C SER A 176 5.77 2.45 -24.18
N VAL A 177 5.06 3.40 -24.79
CA VAL A 177 5.22 4.84 -24.51
C VAL A 177 4.68 5.24 -23.13
N THR A 178 4.10 4.31 -22.37
CA THR A 178 3.55 4.54 -21.02
C THR A 178 4.25 3.71 -19.95
N THR A 179 5.33 3.00 -20.31
CA THR A 179 6.04 2.13 -19.37
C THR A 179 6.78 2.95 -18.30
N GLY A 180 6.68 2.58 -17.04
CA GLY A 180 7.38 3.19 -15.92
C GLY A 180 6.77 4.53 -15.49
N LEU A 181 7.63 5.51 -15.21
CA LEU A 181 7.25 6.84 -14.74
C LEU A 181 6.93 7.83 -15.88
N VAL A 182 6.70 7.36 -17.11
CA VAL A 182 6.29 8.23 -18.21
C VAL A 182 4.87 8.71 -17.97
N ASP A 183 4.63 10.01 -18.12
CA ASP A 183 3.32 10.62 -17.98
C ASP A 183 2.92 11.34 -19.28
N PRO A 184 2.36 10.62 -20.27
CA PRO A 184 1.94 11.23 -21.52
C PRO A 184 0.87 12.30 -21.33
N MET A 185 0.07 12.21 -20.26
CA MET A 185 -0.99 13.17 -20.00
C MET A 185 -0.41 14.54 -19.63
N ALA A 186 0.65 14.57 -18.81
CA ALA A 186 1.37 15.82 -18.57
C ALA A 186 1.97 16.36 -19.87
N GLU A 187 2.64 15.53 -20.67
CA GLU A 187 3.24 15.97 -21.93
C GLU A 187 2.22 16.51 -22.96
N MET A 188 0.97 16.06 -22.93
CA MET A 188 -0.08 16.55 -23.84
C MET A 188 -0.72 17.88 -23.40
N VAL A 189 -0.69 18.19 -22.11
CA VAL A 189 -1.42 19.35 -21.55
C VAL A 189 -0.54 20.61 -21.50
N TYR A 190 0.77 20.47 -21.35
CA TYR A 190 1.69 21.62 -21.34
C TYR A 190 1.97 22.13 -22.75
N PHE A 191 2.11 23.46 -22.90
CA PHE A 191 2.30 24.11 -24.20
C PHE A 191 3.57 23.64 -24.94
N ASP A 192 4.68 23.52 -24.22
CA ASP A 192 5.95 23.00 -24.76
C ASP A 192 6.06 21.48 -24.62
N GLY A 193 4.94 20.82 -24.31
CA GLY A 193 4.81 19.39 -24.09
C GLY A 193 5.90 18.79 -23.20
N GLY A 194 6.49 17.67 -23.63
CA GLY A 194 7.57 17.00 -22.90
C GLY A 194 8.92 17.72 -22.90
N ASP A 195 9.03 18.91 -23.50
CA ASP A 195 10.21 19.79 -23.36
C ASP A 195 10.04 20.80 -22.23
N ASP A 196 8.82 20.97 -21.69
CA ASP A 196 8.58 21.76 -20.47
C ASP A 196 9.14 21.01 -19.24
N PRO A 197 10.06 21.60 -18.46
CA PRO A 197 10.60 20.98 -17.24
C PRO A 197 9.54 20.70 -16.15
N ARG A 198 8.37 21.34 -16.24
CA ARG A 198 7.20 21.10 -15.37
C ARG A 198 6.34 19.94 -15.85
N ALA A 199 6.45 19.53 -17.11
CA ALA A 199 5.75 18.37 -17.65
C ALA A 199 6.59 17.10 -17.47
N ALA A 200 7.85 17.16 -17.89
CA ALA A 200 8.73 16.00 -17.91
C ALA A 200 10.17 16.36 -17.53
N ARG A 201 10.89 15.37 -17.03
CA ARG A 201 12.34 15.45 -16.78
C ARG A 201 13.04 14.25 -17.39
N SER A 202 14.26 14.45 -17.86
CA SER A 202 15.07 13.38 -18.43
C SER A 202 15.89 12.67 -17.36
N ILE A 203 15.90 11.34 -17.40
CA ILE A 203 16.74 10.49 -16.56
C ILE A 203 17.58 9.54 -17.42
N SER A 204 18.74 9.14 -16.91
CA SER A 204 19.56 8.08 -17.51
C SER A 204 19.12 6.73 -16.95
N THR A 205 18.68 5.82 -17.81
CA THR A 205 18.42 4.41 -17.49
C THR A 205 19.46 3.53 -18.20
N PRO A 206 19.55 2.23 -17.87
CA PRO A 206 20.42 1.30 -18.60
C PRO A 206 20.11 1.20 -20.09
N ASP A 207 18.85 1.46 -20.48
CA ASP A 207 18.36 1.39 -21.86
C ASP A 207 18.49 2.73 -22.61
N GLY A 208 18.98 3.78 -21.95
CA GLY A 208 19.24 5.09 -22.55
C GLY A 208 18.63 6.26 -21.77
N MET A 209 18.47 7.39 -22.45
CA MET A 209 17.80 8.55 -21.86
C MET A 209 16.29 8.41 -21.99
N LYS A 210 15.57 8.63 -20.88
CA LYS A 210 14.12 8.50 -20.82
C LYS A 210 13.49 9.75 -20.19
N LYS A 211 12.42 10.27 -20.80
CA LYS A 211 11.59 11.32 -20.21
C LYS A 211 10.57 10.69 -19.27
N ILE A 212 10.48 11.22 -18.06
CA ILE A 212 9.55 10.77 -17.03
C ILE A 212 8.83 11.99 -16.42
N VAL A 213 7.76 11.73 -15.66
CA VAL A 213 7.03 12.75 -14.91
C VAL A 213 7.97 13.61 -14.08
N THR A 214 7.70 14.91 -14.03
CA THR A 214 8.41 15.79 -13.11
C THR A 214 7.97 15.54 -11.66
N PHE A 215 8.89 15.70 -10.72
CA PHE A 215 8.61 15.60 -9.28
C PHE A 215 9.67 16.33 -8.47
N CYS A 216 9.28 16.76 -7.28
CA CYS A 216 10.17 17.35 -6.29
C CYS A 216 11.16 16.30 -5.75
N GLN A 217 12.40 16.72 -5.50
CA GLN A 217 13.45 15.84 -4.96
C GLN A 217 13.96 16.36 -3.62
N ASP A 218 14.15 15.42 -2.71
CA ASP A 218 14.81 15.68 -1.43
C ASP A 218 15.91 14.63 -1.17
N ASP A 219 16.60 14.69 -0.04
CA ASP A 219 17.61 13.72 0.36
C ASP A 219 16.97 12.38 0.77
N GLU A 220 15.75 12.43 1.30
CA GLU A 220 14.93 11.27 1.65
C GLU A 220 13.55 11.33 0.97
N MET A 221 12.79 10.23 1.05
CA MET A 221 11.42 10.25 0.55
C MET A 221 10.52 10.97 1.57
N LEU A 222 9.98 12.11 1.17
CA LEU A 222 9.13 12.95 2.02
C LEU A 222 7.73 13.07 1.46
N ILE A 223 6.77 13.24 2.37
CA ILE A 223 5.37 13.49 2.07
C ILE A 223 5.01 14.82 2.70
N ASP A 224 4.56 15.77 1.87
CA ASP A 224 4.10 17.07 2.33
C ASP A 224 2.77 16.94 3.08
N ALA A 225 2.76 17.31 4.35
CA ALA A 225 1.62 17.06 5.24
C ALA A 225 0.40 17.91 4.86
N ASP A 226 0.59 19.17 4.48
CA ASP A 226 -0.49 20.08 4.12
C ASP A 226 -1.15 19.64 2.81
N SER A 227 -0.34 19.28 1.80
CA SER A 227 -0.82 18.69 0.55
C SER A 227 -1.52 17.36 0.77
N ALA A 228 -1.01 16.51 1.67
CA ALA A 228 -1.65 15.24 2.01
C ALA A 228 -3.05 15.47 2.59
N SER A 229 -3.16 16.42 3.53
CA SER A 229 -4.44 16.81 4.14
C SER A 229 -5.42 17.32 3.09
N PHE A 230 -4.98 18.22 2.21
CA PHE A 230 -5.79 18.75 1.12
C PHE A 230 -6.30 17.63 0.20
N ILE A 231 -5.44 16.69 -0.19
CA ILE A 231 -5.84 15.60 -1.08
C ILE A 231 -6.93 14.74 -0.45
N ILE A 232 -6.80 14.43 0.84
CA ILE A 232 -7.74 13.57 1.57
C ILE A 232 -9.09 14.29 1.71
N HIS A 233 -9.11 15.53 2.19
CA HIS A 233 -10.35 16.18 2.59
C HIS A 233 -11.08 16.88 1.44
N GLU A 234 -10.33 17.51 0.52
CA GLU A 234 -10.91 18.36 -0.53
C GLU A 234 -10.91 17.67 -1.91
N GLU A 235 -9.84 16.97 -2.25
CA GLU A 235 -9.61 16.49 -3.62
C GLU A 235 -10.18 15.10 -3.88
N TYR A 236 -10.28 14.26 -2.84
CA TYR A 236 -10.76 12.89 -2.94
C TYR A 236 -12.12 12.72 -3.63
N PRO A 237 -13.15 13.59 -3.41
CA PRO A 237 -14.41 13.52 -4.16
C PRO A 237 -14.21 13.56 -5.69
N ARG A 238 -13.26 14.36 -6.18
CA ARG A 238 -12.91 14.44 -7.60
C ARG A 238 -12.13 13.20 -8.06
N LEU A 239 -11.18 12.73 -7.25
CA LEU A 239 -10.40 11.52 -7.58
C LEU A 239 -11.29 10.29 -7.70
N ARG A 240 -12.31 10.17 -6.83
CA ARG A 240 -13.25 9.07 -6.82
C ARG A 240 -14.05 8.94 -8.12
N THR A 241 -14.42 10.04 -8.76
CA THR A 241 -15.18 10.01 -10.03
C THR A 241 -14.33 9.58 -11.22
N MET A 242 -13.00 9.64 -11.10
CA MET A 242 -12.06 9.29 -12.16
C MET A 242 -11.54 7.85 -12.07
N ILE A 243 -11.86 7.10 -11.01
CA ILE A 243 -11.31 5.75 -10.74
C ILE A 243 -11.48 4.81 -11.93
N ASP A 244 -12.66 4.78 -12.55
CA ASP A 244 -12.98 3.82 -13.61
C ASP A 244 -12.17 4.03 -14.91
N GLY A 245 -11.58 5.21 -15.10
CA GLY A 245 -10.74 5.53 -16.26
C GLY A 245 -9.24 5.46 -15.97
N TYR A 246 -8.83 5.18 -14.72
CA TYR A 246 -7.46 5.35 -14.26
C TYR A 246 -6.84 4.02 -13.85
N THR A 247 -5.55 3.86 -14.14
CA THR A 247 -4.77 2.73 -13.66
C THR A 247 -4.15 3.06 -12.30
N PRO A 248 -3.72 2.07 -11.50
CA PRO A 248 -2.93 2.32 -10.30
C PRO A 248 -1.68 3.17 -10.59
N GLY A 249 -1.00 2.92 -11.71
CA GLY A 249 0.11 3.77 -12.15
C GLY A 249 -0.26 5.24 -12.32
N SER A 250 -1.45 5.53 -12.88
CA SER A 250 -1.96 6.90 -13.05
C SER A 250 -2.13 7.63 -11.71
N ALA A 251 -2.53 6.93 -10.64
CA ALA A 251 -2.62 7.50 -9.29
C ALA A 251 -1.24 7.83 -8.70
N ALA A 252 -0.26 6.95 -8.91
CA ALA A 252 1.11 7.24 -8.47
C ALA A 252 1.71 8.44 -9.22
N LEU A 253 1.48 8.55 -10.54
CA LEU A 253 1.88 9.72 -11.33
C LEU A 253 1.17 11.00 -10.86
N TYR A 254 -0.10 10.90 -10.48
CA TYR A 254 -0.85 12.02 -9.91
C TYR A 254 -0.17 12.58 -8.65
N TYR A 255 0.20 11.72 -7.69
CA TYR A 255 0.87 12.17 -6.46
C TYR A 255 2.21 12.86 -6.72
N LEU A 256 2.99 12.33 -7.67
CA LEU A 256 4.27 12.92 -8.07
C LEU A 256 4.10 14.28 -8.73
N ARG A 257 3.12 14.39 -9.65
CA ARG A 257 2.81 15.64 -10.35
C ARG A 257 2.19 16.69 -9.42
N PHE A 258 1.37 16.27 -8.47
CA PHE A 258 0.82 17.17 -7.45
C PHE A 258 1.92 17.72 -6.54
N GLY A 259 3.04 17.02 -6.40
CA GLY A 259 4.17 17.43 -5.56
C GLY A 259 4.04 17.04 -4.09
N VAL A 260 2.99 16.27 -3.72
CA VAL A 260 2.82 15.76 -2.35
C VAL A 260 3.91 14.76 -1.97
N ILE A 261 4.49 14.06 -2.95
CA ILE A 261 5.57 13.10 -2.74
C ILE A 261 6.85 13.58 -3.38
N GLN A 262 7.92 13.54 -2.58
CA GLN A 262 9.25 13.92 -3.00
C GLN A 262 10.12 12.67 -3.01
N ILE A 263 10.78 12.40 -4.15
CA ILE A 263 11.64 11.21 -4.30
C ILE A 263 13.09 11.58 -3.98
N ALA A 264 13.76 10.70 -3.24
CA ALA A 264 15.18 10.85 -2.93
C ALA A 264 16.06 11.07 -4.18
N LYS A 265 17.01 12.00 -4.09
CA LYS A 265 17.97 12.34 -5.16
C LYS A 265 18.68 11.09 -5.67
N GLY A 266 18.80 10.97 -6.99
CA GLY A 266 19.48 9.84 -7.65
C GLY A 266 18.69 8.52 -7.68
N LYS A 267 17.48 8.44 -7.12
CA LYS A 267 16.67 7.21 -7.12
C LYS A 267 15.67 7.12 -8.27
N ALA A 268 15.54 8.15 -9.12
CA ALA A 268 14.55 8.20 -10.19
C ALA A 268 14.53 6.95 -11.10
N ALA A 269 15.70 6.49 -11.56
CA ALA A 269 15.80 5.30 -12.42
C ALA A 269 15.41 4.00 -11.68
N MET A 270 15.66 3.92 -10.37
CA MET A 270 15.21 2.79 -9.55
C MET A 270 13.69 2.78 -9.44
N TYR A 271 13.07 3.95 -9.21
CA TYR A 271 11.62 4.07 -9.13
C TYR A 271 10.96 3.78 -10.48
N ASP A 272 11.52 4.27 -11.59
CA ASP A 272 11.05 3.92 -12.93
C ASP A 272 10.97 2.41 -13.13
N ARG A 273 12.06 1.68 -12.82
CA ARG A 273 12.10 0.21 -12.92
C ARG A 273 11.08 -0.49 -12.00
N MET A 274 10.87 0.04 -10.80
CA MET A 274 9.88 -0.52 -9.87
C MET A 274 8.45 -0.34 -10.38
N MET A 275 8.15 0.79 -11.03
CA MET A 275 6.85 1.04 -11.67
C MET A 275 6.65 0.12 -12.87
N GLN A 276 7.67 -0.04 -13.74
CA GLN A 276 7.62 -0.97 -14.87
C GLN A 276 7.26 -2.39 -14.42
N ARG A 277 7.87 -2.86 -13.32
CA ARG A 277 7.54 -4.16 -12.73
C ARG A 277 6.07 -4.25 -12.30
N GLY A 278 5.55 -3.22 -11.62
CA GLY A 278 4.14 -3.19 -11.21
C GLY A 278 3.19 -3.25 -12.41
N GLN A 279 3.47 -2.47 -13.45
CA GLN A 279 2.69 -2.49 -14.70
C GLN A 279 2.73 -3.87 -15.37
N THR A 280 3.89 -4.54 -15.43
CA THR A 280 3.99 -5.90 -15.96
C THR A 280 3.10 -6.88 -15.18
N TYR A 281 3.08 -6.80 -13.85
CA TYR A 281 2.15 -7.65 -13.05
C TYR A 281 0.69 -7.32 -13.30
N TYR A 282 0.36 -6.04 -13.47
CA TYR A 282 -0.99 -5.61 -13.78
C TYR A 282 -1.46 -6.15 -15.14
N GLN A 283 -0.61 -6.04 -16.17
CA GLN A 283 -0.87 -6.59 -17.51
C GLN A 283 -1.03 -8.12 -17.50
N LEU A 284 -0.22 -8.81 -16.70
CA LEU A 284 -0.35 -10.26 -16.49
C LEU A 284 -1.50 -10.64 -15.55
N GLY A 285 -2.28 -9.69 -15.02
CA GLY A 285 -3.36 -9.96 -14.08
C GLY A 285 -2.89 -10.63 -12.78
N LEU A 286 -1.67 -10.34 -12.35
CA LEU A 286 -1.05 -10.83 -11.11
C LEU A 286 -1.18 -9.82 -9.95
N SER A 287 -1.71 -8.64 -10.22
CA SER A 287 -2.08 -7.65 -9.20
C SER A 287 -3.26 -8.14 -8.33
N GLY A 288 -3.40 -7.57 -7.14
CA GLY A 288 -4.50 -7.87 -6.21
C GLY A 288 -4.37 -9.21 -5.50
N GLN A 289 -5.48 -9.69 -4.96
CA GLN A 289 -5.51 -10.96 -4.24
C GLN A 289 -5.22 -12.13 -5.18
N GLN A 290 -4.13 -12.86 -4.92
CA GLN A 290 -3.70 -14.02 -5.68
C GLN A 290 -3.37 -15.16 -4.73
N THR A 291 -3.66 -16.39 -5.14
CA THR A 291 -3.23 -17.60 -4.45
C THR A 291 -2.33 -18.41 -5.36
N MET A 292 -1.50 -19.30 -4.80
CA MET A 292 -0.67 -20.18 -5.62
C MET A 292 -1.54 -21.03 -6.55
N GLU A 293 -2.64 -21.58 -6.03
CA GLU A 293 -3.57 -22.38 -6.82
C GLU A 293 -4.20 -21.61 -7.99
N SER A 294 -4.56 -20.33 -7.78
CA SER A 294 -5.17 -19.52 -8.85
C SER A 294 -4.17 -19.27 -9.98
N ILE A 295 -2.90 -19.02 -9.64
CA ILE A 295 -1.83 -18.80 -10.62
C ILE A 295 -1.51 -20.09 -11.38
N ILE A 296 -1.46 -21.23 -10.71
CA ILE A 296 -1.13 -22.53 -11.36
C ILE A 296 -2.21 -22.98 -12.33
N LYS A 297 -3.49 -22.70 -12.03
CA LYS A 297 -4.63 -23.11 -12.87
C LYS A 297 -4.76 -22.27 -14.15
N ARG A 298 -4.05 -21.13 -14.25
CA ARG A 298 -4.12 -20.22 -15.40
C ARG A 298 -3.35 -20.77 -16.59
N LYS A 299 -4.07 -21.01 -17.70
CA LYS A 299 -3.51 -21.56 -18.95
C LYS A 299 -2.75 -20.52 -19.78
N ASP A 300 -2.99 -19.24 -19.52
CA ASP A 300 -2.32 -18.11 -20.18
C ASP A 300 -0.92 -17.85 -19.62
N LEU A 301 -0.56 -18.49 -18.51
CA LEU A 301 0.73 -18.33 -17.83
C LEU A 301 1.60 -19.57 -18.00
N CYS A 302 2.89 -19.37 -18.28
CA CYS A 302 3.86 -20.46 -18.38
C CYS A 302 4.47 -20.76 -17.00
N VAL A 303 3.86 -21.70 -16.27
CA VAL A 303 4.28 -22.10 -14.91
C VAL A 303 4.98 -23.47 -14.94
N THR A 304 6.10 -23.60 -14.24
CA THR A 304 6.87 -24.85 -14.11
C THR A 304 7.20 -25.17 -12.65
N GLU A 305 7.23 -26.46 -12.29
CA GLU A 305 7.55 -26.93 -10.93
C GLU A 305 9.06 -27.04 -10.66
N LYS A 306 9.87 -27.23 -11.70
CA LYS A 306 11.32 -27.38 -11.57
C LYS A 306 12.00 -26.02 -11.66
N ASP A 307 13.04 -25.85 -10.85
CA ASP A 307 13.93 -24.69 -10.94
C ASP A 307 14.59 -24.67 -12.33
N PRO A 308 14.37 -23.61 -13.13
CA PRO A 308 14.96 -23.50 -14.46
C PRO A 308 16.49 -23.43 -14.43
N ASN A 309 17.12 -23.19 -13.26
CA ASN A 309 18.59 -23.20 -13.10
C ASN A 309 19.20 -24.62 -13.00
N VAL A 310 18.40 -25.68 -12.79
CA VAL A 310 18.92 -27.03 -12.46
C VAL A 310 18.83 -28.02 -13.64
N GLY A 311 18.28 -27.63 -14.79
CA GLY A 311 18.33 -28.47 -15.99
C GLY A 311 17.46 -28.00 -17.14
N VAL A 312 17.99 -28.13 -18.36
CA VAL A 312 17.40 -27.97 -19.71
C VAL A 312 16.01 -27.33 -19.74
N VAL A 313 15.95 -26.07 -20.16
CA VAL A 313 14.72 -25.33 -20.47
C VAL A 313 13.84 -26.19 -21.40
N PRO A 314 12.62 -26.61 -20.97
CA PRO A 314 11.73 -27.34 -21.85
C PRO A 314 11.31 -26.43 -23.01
N ALA A 315 11.45 -26.92 -24.24
CA ALA A 315 11.19 -26.19 -25.48
C ALA A 315 9.71 -25.79 -25.72
N MET A 316 8.82 -25.89 -24.72
CA MET A 316 7.38 -25.65 -24.87
C MET A 316 6.92 -24.22 -24.53
N CYS A 317 7.85 -23.28 -24.31
CA CYS A 317 7.50 -21.87 -24.16
C CYS A 317 8.44 -21.01 -25.01
N ALA A 318 8.35 -21.18 -26.33
CA ALA A 318 8.88 -20.22 -27.31
C ALA A 318 7.76 -19.26 -27.71
#